data_AF-A0A8H5CTU3-F1
#
_entry.id   AF-A0A8H5CTU3-F1
#
_cell.length_a   1.000
_cell.length_b   1.000
_cell.length_c   1.000
_cell.angle_alpha   90.00
_cell.angle_beta   90.00
_cell.angle_gamma   90.00
#
_symmetry.space_group_name_H-M   'P 1'
#
loop_
_entity.id
_entity.type
_entity.pdbx_description
1 polymer ?
#
loop_
_entity_poly.entity_id
_entity_poly.type
_entity_poly.pdbx_seq_one_letter_code
_entity_poly.pdbx_strand_id
1 'polypeptide(L)'
;MIDTLKLADDVVNISAPYFVGCSVLGQESSKVIVLRCAISIGPDSFSSDTHPHPGNDLLRGNLKNPIQDHVLSTHDSSLLNLFLLISFANLKKYRYHYWFAYSAFVAKPAWEIANSWSPASNYFSPNSLPAIQAALSSQPAPLPFFLVHDDKVTPVEDFKSFFTSVPSEDQIVAFIAPSTAPASPLATP
;
A
#
# COMPACT_ATOMS: atom_id res chain seq x y z
N MET A 1 4.27 31.74 16.41
CA MET A 1 3.39 31.86 17.59
C MET A 1 2.53 30.59 17.58
N ILE A 2 2.57 29.76 18.62
CA ILE A 2 1.73 28.54 18.65
C ILE A 2 0.34 28.98 19.08
N ASP A 3 -0.66 28.80 18.21
CA ASP A 3 -2.03 29.15 18.54
C ASP A 3 -2.60 28.13 19.53
N THR A 4 -3.11 28.65 20.65
CA THR A 4 -3.90 28.00 21.71
C THR A 4 -3.99 26.46 21.68
N LEU A 5 -3.21 25.79 22.52
CA LEU A 5 -3.34 24.35 22.81
C LEU A 5 -4.65 24.10 23.57
N LYS A 6 -5.73 23.82 22.84
CA LYS A 6 -6.91 23.18 23.42
C LYS A 6 -6.61 21.67 23.52
N LEU A 7 -7.04 21.02 24.60
CA LEU A 7 -7.16 19.56 24.58
C LEU A 7 -8.22 19.24 23.53
N ALA A 8 -7.77 18.85 22.35
CA ALA A 8 -8.60 18.37 21.28
C ALA A 8 -8.31 16.88 21.15
N ASP A 9 -9.31 16.04 21.42
CA ASP A 9 -9.30 14.62 21.05
C ASP A 9 -9.76 14.44 19.58
N ASP A 10 -9.62 15.51 18.81
CA ASP A 10 -10.08 15.60 17.43
C ASP A 10 -9.25 14.70 16.54
N VAL A 11 -9.96 14.09 15.61
CA VAL A 11 -9.40 13.18 14.63
C VAL A 11 -8.79 14.00 13.51
N VAL A 12 -7.48 13.84 13.27
CA VAL A 12 -6.78 14.49 12.16
C VAL A 12 -6.53 13.47 11.05
N ASN A 13 -7.07 13.76 9.86
CA ASN A 13 -6.74 13.01 8.65
C ASN A 13 -5.36 13.44 8.15
N ILE A 14 -4.52 12.47 7.82
CA ILE A 14 -3.22 12.71 7.23
C ILE A 14 -3.04 11.86 5.97
N SER A 15 -2.34 12.39 4.98
CA SER A 15 -1.94 11.66 3.78
C SER A 15 -0.42 11.62 3.72
N ALA A 16 0.15 10.43 3.53
CA ALA A 16 1.60 10.25 3.56
C ALA A 16 2.05 9.45 2.34
N PRO A 17 3.03 9.94 1.56
CA PRO A 17 3.60 9.15 0.49
C PRO A 17 4.29 7.91 1.06
N TYR A 18 4.06 6.81 0.38
CA TYR A 18 4.63 5.51 0.66
C TYR A 18 5.54 5.08 -0.49
N PHE A 19 6.77 4.73 -0.11
CA PHE A 19 7.79 4.27 -1.03
C PHE A 19 7.78 2.74 -1.02
N VAL A 20 7.55 2.15 -2.19
CA VAL A 20 7.69 0.71 -2.37
C VAL A 20 9.17 0.36 -2.29
N GLY A 21 9.52 -0.68 -1.52
CA GLY A 21 10.89 -1.15 -1.47
C GLY A 21 11.35 -1.63 -2.84
N CYS A 22 12.61 -1.38 -3.19
CA CYS A 22 13.20 -1.89 -4.43
C CYS A 22 14.61 -2.38 -4.20
N SER A 23 15.12 -3.22 -5.09
CA SER A 23 16.50 -3.70 -5.03
C SER A 23 17.26 -3.17 -6.23
N VAL A 24 18.33 -2.43 -5.99
CA VAL A 24 19.17 -1.82 -7.03
C VAL A 24 20.52 -2.52 -7.04
N LEU A 25 21.02 -2.87 -8.22
CA LEU A 25 22.36 -3.41 -8.36
C LEU A 25 23.36 -2.26 -8.24
N GLY A 26 24.23 -2.31 -7.23
CA GLY A 26 25.25 -1.28 -7.03
C GLY A 26 26.23 -1.27 -8.22
N GLN A 27 26.31 -0.12 -8.90
CA GLN A 27 27.07 0.04 -10.15
C GLN A 27 28.56 -0.36 -10.02
N GLU A 28 29.13 -0.26 -8.82
CA GLU A 28 30.54 -0.61 -8.58
C GLU A 28 30.77 -1.94 -7.84
N SER A 29 29.76 -2.52 -7.19
CA SER A 29 30.01 -3.62 -6.23
C SER A 29 29.42 -4.97 -6.63
N SER A 30 28.67 -5.08 -7.73
CA SER A 30 27.85 -6.27 -8.05
C SER A 30 26.96 -6.74 -6.87
N LYS A 31 26.78 -5.88 -5.86
CA LYS A 31 26.03 -6.16 -4.65
C LYS A 31 24.65 -5.55 -4.80
N VAL A 32 23.63 -6.35 -4.51
CA VAL A 32 22.25 -5.90 -4.48
C VAL A 32 22.05 -5.03 -3.23
N ILE A 33 21.67 -3.78 -3.45
CA ILE A 33 21.29 -2.83 -2.40
C ILE A 33 19.77 -2.87 -2.29
N VAL A 34 19.28 -3.33 -1.14
CA VAL A 34 17.86 -3.34 -0.82
C VAL A 34 17.46 -1.99 -0.24
N LEU A 35 16.68 -1.22 -0.99
CA LEU A 35 15.98 -0.04 -0.50
C LEU A 35 14.68 -0.49 0.16
N ARG A 36 14.56 -0.20 1.45
CA ARG A 36 13.37 -0.55 2.23
C ARG A 36 12.21 0.34 1.85
N CYS A 37 11.01 -0.18 2.06
CA CYS A 37 9.83 0.66 2.06
C CYS A 37 9.84 1.67 3.22
N ALA A 38 9.25 2.85 3.00
CA ALA A 38 9.13 3.88 4.02
C ALA A 38 7.86 4.71 3.85
N ILE A 39 7.32 5.21 4.97
CA ILE A 39 6.31 6.27 4.99
C ILE A 39 6.97 7.55 5.43
N SER A 40 6.75 8.63 4.70
CA SER A 40 7.23 9.95 5.08
C SER A 40 6.07 10.85 5.48
N ILE A 41 6.12 11.39 6.70
CA ILE A 41 5.15 12.38 7.18
C ILE A 41 5.86 13.73 7.30
N GLY A 42 5.34 14.71 6.59
CA GLY A 42 5.83 16.09 6.60
C GLY A 42 4.70 17.09 6.84
N PRO A 43 4.99 18.40 6.80
CA PRO A 43 3.97 19.45 6.88
C PRO A 43 2.86 19.28 5.84
N ASP A 44 3.24 18.84 4.64
CA ASP A 44 2.30 18.63 3.53
C ASP A 44 1.34 17.47 3.77
N SER A 45 1.66 16.55 4.69
CA SER A 45 0.80 15.40 5.02
C SER A 45 -0.50 15.79 5.70
N PHE A 46 -0.59 17.03 6.22
CA PHE A 46 -1.80 17.58 6.82
C PHE A 46 -2.66 18.38 5.82
N SER A 47 -2.16 18.56 4.59
CA SER A 47 -2.90 19.23 3.51
C SER A 47 -3.85 18.25 2.80
N SER A 48 -4.95 18.77 2.25
CA SER A 48 -5.78 18.02 1.30
C SER A 48 -5.05 17.74 -0.01
N ASP A 49 -4.03 18.54 -0.33
CA ASP A 49 -3.38 18.59 -1.64
C ASP A 49 -2.07 17.77 -1.66
N THR A 50 -1.89 16.84 -0.71
CA THR A 50 -0.73 15.94 -0.72
C THR A 50 -0.78 15.05 -1.96
N HIS A 51 0.21 15.18 -2.83
CA HIS A 51 0.38 14.31 -3.99
C HIS A 51 1.63 13.44 -3.82
N PRO A 52 1.54 12.12 -4.08
CA PRO A 52 2.73 11.27 -4.09
C PRO A 52 3.63 11.66 -5.28
N HIS A 53 4.94 11.47 -5.12
CA HIS A 53 5.86 11.53 -6.25
C HIS A 53 5.57 10.39 -7.25
N PRO A 54 5.90 10.54 -8.55
CA PRO A 54 5.73 9.48 -9.53
C PRO A 54 6.39 8.18 -9.09
N GLY A 55 5.62 7.08 -9.06
CA GLY A 55 6.08 5.77 -8.59
C GLY A 55 5.86 5.48 -7.10
N ASN A 56 5.28 6.43 -6.35
CA ASN A 56 4.87 6.23 -4.97
C ASN A 56 3.35 6.12 -4.84
N ASP A 57 2.90 5.38 -3.83
CA ASP A 57 1.49 5.36 -3.44
C ASP A 57 1.21 6.39 -2.34
N LEU A 58 -0.04 6.83 -2.22
CA LEU A 58 -0.48 7.69 -1.13
C LEU A 58 -1.24 6.87 -0.09
N LEU A 59 -0.70 6.77 1.11
CA LEU A 59 -1.42 6.18 2.24
C LEU A 59 -2.20 7.26 2.95
N ARG A 60 -3.46 6.96 3.27
CA ARG A 60 -4.26 7.82 4.14
C ARG A 60 -4.24 7.25 5.55
N GLY A 61 -4.25 8.11 6.55
CA GLY A 61 -4.21 7.70 7.93
C GLY A 61 -5.04 8.60 8.81
N ASN A 62 -5.38 8.06 9.97
CA ASN A 62 -6.25 8.72 10.93
C ASN A 62 -5.82 8.41 12.38
N LEU A 63 -6.23 9.23 13.34
CA LEU A 63 -5.91 9.07 14.77
C LEU A 63 -6.91 8.18 15.55
N LYS A 64 -8.11 7.87 15.01
CA LYS A 64 -9.10 6.94 15.62
C LYS A 64 -9.70 6.02 14.54
N ASN A 65 -9.65 4.71 14.77
CA ASN A 65 -9.88 3.72 13.72
C ASN A 65 -11.13 2.85 13.95
N PRO A 66 -12.21 3.05 13.16
CA PRO A 66 -13.24 2.05 12.88
C PRO A 66 -13.27 1.69 11.37
N ILE A 67 -12.14 1.27 10.79
CA ILE A 67 -11.96 1.08 9.33
C ILE A 67 -12.74 -0.13 8.78
N GLN A 68 -12.98 -1.15 9.61
CA GLN A 68 -13.59 -2.42 9.16
C GLN A 68 -14.99 -2.24 8.59
N ASP A 69 -15.86 -1.49 9.27
CA ASP A 69 -17.24 -1.30 8.83
C ASP A 69 -17.29 -0.46 7.54
N HIS A 70 -16.37 0.49 7.38
CA HIS A 70 -16.37 1.38 6.24
C HIS A 70 -15.98 0.65 4.95
N VAL A 71 -14.87 -0.11 4.96
CA VAL A 71 -14.41 -0.92 3.81
C VAL A 71 -15.50 -1.87 3.33
N LEU A 72 -16.16 -2.57 4.26
CA LEU A 72 -17.21 -3.54 3.94
C LEU A 72 -18.48 -2.87 3.40
N SER A 73 -18.75 -1.63 3.81
CA SER A 73 -19.94 -0.88 3.35
C SER A 73 -19.73 -0.18 2.00
N THR A 74 -18.54 0.35 1.73
CA THR A 74 -18.27 1.16 0.53
C THR A 74 -17.72 0.34 -0.63
N HIS A 75 -17.18 -0.85 -0.37
CA HIS A 75 -16.43 -1.63 -1.35
C HIS A 75 -15.25 -0.86 -1.98
N ASP A 76 -14.68 0.11 -1.25
CA ASP A 76 -13.54 0.91 -1.70
C ASP A 76 -12.22 0.27 -1.25
N SER A 77 -11.47 -0.27 -2.20
CA SER A 77 -10.18 -0.93 -1.93
C SER A 77 -9.07 0.05 -1.50
N SER A 78 -9.19 1.35 -1.76
CA SER A 78 -8.21 2.35 -1.34
C SER A 78 -8.09 2.46 0.18
N LEU A 79 -9.14 2.05 0.90
CA LEU A 79 -9.21 2.02 2.36
C LEU A 79 -8.42 0.86 2.98
N LEU A 80 -7.97 -0.13 2.19
CA LEU A 80 -7.15 -1.24 2.68
C LEU A 80 -5.73 -0.81 3.07
N ASN A 81 -5.26 0.31 2.52
CA ASN A 81 -3.92 0.86 2.73
C ASN A 81 -3.89 1.95 3.81
N LEU A 82 -4.83 1.93 4.75
CA LEU A 82 -4.90 2.91 5.83
C LEU A 82 -3.94 2.59 6.98
N PHE A 83 -3.34 3.64 7.55
CA PHE A 83 -2.52 3.54 8.77
C PHE A 83 -3.09 4.38 9.92
N LEU A 84 -2.75 3.98 11.13
CA LEU A 84 -3.05 4.69 12.37
C LEU A 84 -1.75 5.24 12.94
N LEU A 85 -1.71 6.55 13.19
CA LEU A 85 -0.63 7.19 13.93
C LEU A 85 -1.18 7.62 15.28
N ILE A 86 -0.55 7.21 16.37
CA ILE A 86 -0.85 7.74 17.71
C ILE A 86 0.34 8.60 18.10
N SER A 87 0.13 9.86 18.47
CA SER A 87 1.22 10.75 18.87
C SER A 87 0.91 11.57 20.11
N PHE A 88 1.96 11.86 20.86
CA PHE A 88 1.93 12.72 22.05
C PHE A 88 3.15 13.65 22.02
N ALA A 89 2.90 14.95 22.06
CA ALA A 89 3.94 15.98 22.03
C ALA A 89 4.08 16.68 23.39
N ASN A 90 5.23 16.51 24.04
CA ASN A 90 5.63 17.31 25.20
C ASN A 90 6.45 18.51 24.75
N LEU A 91 5.76 19.60 24.42
CA LEU A 91 6.37 20.83 23.90
C LEU A 91 7.30 21.51 24.92
N LYS A 92 7.08 21.32 26.22
CA LYS A 92 7.98 21.85 27.27
C LYS A 92 9.36 21.18 27.24
N LYS A 93 9.39 19.87 26.95
CA LYS A 93 10.62 19.07 26.89
C LYS A 93 11.14 18.86 25.47
N TYR A 94 10.46 19.40 24.45
CA TYR A 94 10.71 19.10 23.03
C TYR A 94 10.78 17.59 22.75
N ARG A 95 9.91 16.79 23.39
CA ARG A 95 9.86 15.34 23.20
C ARG A 95 8.57 14.95 22.51
N TYR A 96 8.68 14.16 21.45
CA TYR A 96 7.56 13.65 20.68
C TYR A 96 7.57 12.13 20.76
N HIS A 97 6.48 11.56 21.25
CA HIS A 97 6.25 10.13 21.29
C HIS A 97 5.25 9.80 20.19
N TYR A 98 5.52 8.76 19.41
CA TYR A 98 4.63 8.33 18.35
C TYR A 98 4.64 6.81 18.20
N TRP A 99 3.55 6.28 17.67
CA TRP A 99 3.38 4.87 17.36
C TRP A 99 2.55 4.71 16.09
N PHE A 100 3.11 4.02 15.10
CA PHE A 100 2.40 3.59 13.90
C PHE A 100 1.74 2.22 14.10
N ALA A 101 0.52 2.08 13.58
CA ALA A 101 -0.18 0.83 13.47
C ALA A 101 -0.75 0.69 12.05
N TYR A 102 -0.61 -0.50 11.47
CA TYR A 102 -1.22 -0.86 10.20
C TYR A 102 -2.36 -1.81 10.48
N SER A 103 -3.56 -1.46 10.02
CA SER A 103 -4.71 -2.34 10.21
C SER A 103 -4.61 -3.47 9.20
N ALA A 104 -4.63 -4.71 9.68
CA ALA A 104 -4.68 -5.88 8.83
C ALA A 104 -5.85 -6.76 9.28
N PHE A 105 -6.56 -7.33 8.32
CA PHE A 105 -7.60 -8.30 8.62
C PHE A 105 -6.98 -9.65 8.95
N VAL A 106 -7.41 -10.24 10.06
CA VAL A 106 -7.05 -11.61 10.42
C VAL A 106 -8.18 -12.52 10.00
N ALA A 107 -7.95 -13.33 8.97
CA ALA A 107 -8.91 -14.31 8.50
C ALA A 107 -9.17 -15.40 9.56
N LYS A 108 -10.44 -15.82 9.65
CA LYS A 108 -10.86 -16.95 10.49
C LYS A 108 -11.74 -17.87 9.64
N PRO A 109 -11.26 -19.06 9.23
CA PRO A 109 -9.93 -19.63 9.53
C PRO A 109 -8.78 -18.84 8.90
N ALA A 110 -7.57 -19.06 9.42
CA ALA A 110 -6.37 -18.45 8.85
C ALA A 110 -6.20 -18.89 7.39
N TRP A 111 -5.75 -17.97 6.54
CA TRP A 111 -5.46 -18.29 5.15
C TRP A 111 -4.15 -19.08 5.06
N GLU A 112 -4.16 -20.10 4.21
CA GLU A 112 -2.99 -20.92 3.91
C GLU A 112 -2.61 -20.71 2.46
N ILE A 113 -1.30 -20.71 2.20
CA ILE A 113 -0.78 -20.62 0.85
C ILE A 113 -0.88 -22.02 0.23
N ALA A 114 -1.69 -22.17 -0.81
CA ALA A 114 -1.91 -23.47 -1.44
C ALA A 114 -0.63 -24.07 -2.05
N ASN A 115 0.23 -23.21 -2.61
CA ASN A 115 1.49 -23.57 -3.26
C ASN A 115 2.66 -22.75 -2.70
N SER A 116 3.91 -23.14 -2.95
CA SER A 116 5.06 -22.32 -2.57
C SER A 116 5.13 -21.00 -3.36
N TRP A 117 5.63 -19.94 -2.73
CA TRP A 117 5.97 -18.68 -3.41
C TRP A 117 6.87 -18.95 -4.62
N SER A 118 6.51 -18.37 -5.76
CA SER A 118 7.26 -18.49 -7.02
C SER A 118 7.27 -17.15 -7.76
N PRO A 119 8.30 -16.87 -8.57
CA PRO A 119 8.37 -15.65 -9.37
C PRO A 119 7.16 -15.52 -10.31
N ALA A 120 6.65 -14.30 -10.46
CA ALA A 120 5.56 -14.00 -11.40
C ALA A 120 5.90 -14.41 -12.84
N SER A 121 7.18 -14.38 -13.24
CA SER A 121 7.66 -14.83 -14.55
C SER A 121 7.39 -16.31 -14.85
N ASN A 122 7.05 -17.13 -13.85
CA ASN A 122 6.69 -18.52 -14.05
C ASN A 122 5.23 -18.69 -14.50
N TYR A 123 4.38 -17.69 -14.26
CA TYR A 123 2.95 -17.71 -14.59
C TYR A 123 2.61 -16.77 -15.75
N PHE A 124 3.37 -15.68 -15.88
CA PHE A 124 3.18 -14.67 -16.90
C PHE A 124 4.13 -14.87 -18.07
N SER A 125 3.64 -14.61 -19.29
CA SER A 125 4.48 -14.62 -20.48
C SER A 125 5.54 -13.49 -20.41
N PRO A 126 6.71 -13.62 -21.08
CA PRO A 126 7.73 -12.58 -21.08
C PRO A 126 7.26 -11.21 -21.58
N ASN A 127 6.22 -11.18 -22.42
CA ASN A 127 5.65 -9.95 -22.96
C ASN A 127 4.57 -9.34 -22.05
N SER A 128 3.93 -10.15 -21.22
CA SER A 128 2.83 -9.70 -20.35
C SER A 128 3.29 -8.85 -19.17
N LEU A 129 4.39 -9.20 -18.50
CA LEU A 129 4.88 -8.42 -17.36
C LEU A 129 5.24 -6.96 -17.74
N PRO A 130 5.97 -6.70 -18.84
CA PRO A 130 6.18 -5.33 -19.31
C PRO A 130 4.88 -4.61 -19.68
N ALA A 131 3.90 -5.31 -20.28
CA ALA A 131 2.61 -4.73 -20.64
C ALA A 131 1.78 -4.34 -19.39
N ILE A 132 1.74 -5.21 -18.38
CA ILE A 132 1.12 -4.95 -17.08
C ILE A 132 1.78 -3.73 -16.41
N GLN A 133 3.12 -3.67 -16.40
CA GLN A 133 3.85 -2.53 -15.83
C GLN A 133 3.54 -1.22 -16.57
N ALA A 134 3.45 -1.26 -17.90
CA ALA A 134 3.08 -0.11 -18.71
C ALA A 134 1.63 0.32 -18.44
N ALA A 135 0.72 -0.64 -18.29
CA ALA A 135 -0.69 -0.40 -17.97
C ALA A 135 -0.89 0.19 -16.56
N LEU A 136 -0.06 -0.19 -15.58
CA LEU A 136 -0.06 0.40 -14.23
C LEU A 136 0.51 1.82 -14.26
N SER A 137 1.61 2.04 -14.98
CA SER A 137 2.27 3.36 -15.08
C SER A 137 1.42 4.40 -15.82
N SER A 138 0.49 3.98 -16.67
CA SER A 138 -0.39 4.85 -17.44
C SER A 138 -1.70 5.21 -16.72
N GLN A 139 -1.96 4.64 -15.54
CA GLN A 139 -3.17 4.93 -14.78
C GLN A 139 -3.20 6.41 -14.33
N PRO A 140 -4.38 7.05 -14.36
CA PRO A 140 -4.52 8.44 -13.89
C PRO A 140 -4.35 8.58 -12.38
N ALA A 141 -4.51 7.49 -11.63
CA ALA A 141 -4.30 7.41 -10.19
C ALA A 141 -3.56 6.10 -9.85
N PRO A 142 -2.78 6.07 -8.76
CA PRO A 142 -2.14 4.84 -8.31
C PRO A 142 -3.18 3.75 -8.01
N LEU A 143 -2.87 2.52 -8.45
CA LEU A 143 -3.76 1.37 -8.32
C LEU A 143 -3.08 0.31 -7.42
N PRO A 144 -3.19 0.44 -6.08
CA PRO A 144 -2.44 -0.41 -5.14
C PRO A 144 -2.96 -1.86 -5.10
N PHE A 145 -4.24 -2.07 -5.42
CA PHE A 145 -4.87 -3.38 -5.56
C PHE A 145 -5.54 -3.42 -6.93
N PHE A 146 -5.33 -4.50 -7.68
CA PHE A 146 -5.78 -4.58 -9.06
C PHE A 146 -6.00 -6.03 -9.51
N LEU A 147 -6.77 -6.18 -10.58
CA LEU A 147 -7.00 -7.46 -11.23
C LEU A 147 -6.09 -7.57 -12.45
N VAL A 148 -5.64 -8.79 -12.72
CA VAL A 148 -4.82 -9.09 -13.89
C VAL A 148 -5.44 -10.25 -14.66
N HIS A 149 -5.53 -10.09 -15.97
CA HIS A 149 -5.80 -11.18 -16.90
C HIS A 149 -5.14 -10.86 -18.23
N ASP A 150 -4.31 -11.78 -18.73
CA ASP A 150 -3.38 -11.53 -19.83
C ASP A 150 -2.51 -10.29 -19.56
N ASP A 151 -2.66 -9.27 -20.42
CA ASP A 151 -1.91 -8.00 -20.38
C ASP A 151 -2.76 -6.84 -19.83
N LYS A 152 -3.96 -7.13 -19.31
CA LYS A 152 -4.93 -6.13 -18.87
C LYS A 152 -4.93 -5.99 -17.36
N VAL A 153 -5.10 -4.74 -16.93
CA VAL A 153 -5.19 -4.36 -15.52
C VAL A 153 -6.47 -3.55 -15.32
N THR A 154 -7.23 -3.85 -14.28
CA THR A 154 -8.44 -3.09 -13.89
C THR A 154 -8.57 -3.01 -12.36
N PRO A 155 -9.32 -2.04 -11.82
CA PRO A 155 -9.60 -1.96 -10.37
C PRO A 155 -10.30 -3.22 -9.84
N VAL A 156 -10.11 -3.51 -8.54
CA VAL A 156 -10.68 -4.70 -7.88
C VAL A 156 -12.22 -4.64 -7.85
N GLU A 157 -12.78 -3.45 -7.87
CA GLU A 157 -14.22 -3.19 -7.88
C GLU A 157 -14.91 -3.80 -9.13
N ASP A 158 -14.16 -4.00 -10.22
CA ASP A 158 -14.65 -4.60 -11.47
C ASP A 158 -14.56 -6.14 -11.48
N PHE A 159 -14.28 -6.78 -10.35
CA PHE A 159 -14.05 -8.23 -10.27
C PHE A 159 -15.07 -9.08 -11.01
N LYS A 160 -16.36 -8.80 -10.80
CA LYS A 160 -17.44 -9.58 -11.41
C LYS A 160 -17.47 -9.45 -12.94
N SER A 161 -17.33 -8.24 -13.46
CA SER A 161 -17.38 -7.99 -14.91
C SER A 161 -16.11 -8.49 -15.58
N PHE A 162 -14.95 -8.22 -14.99
CA PHE A 162 -13.64 -8.57 -15.52
C PHE A 162 -13.43 -10.08 -15.69
N PHE A 163 -13.93 -10.89 -14.75
CA PHE A 163 -13.76 -12.34 -14.76
C PHE A 163 -14.99 -13.13 -15.20
N THR A 164 -16.00 -12.50 -15.82
CA THR A 164 -17.26 -13.15 -16.22
C THR A 164 -17.07 -14.47 -16.97
N SER A 165 -16.03 -14.57 -17.80
CA SER A 165 -15.71 -15.74 -18.63
C SER A 165 -14.35 -16.36 -18.31
N VAL A 166 -13.77 -16.04 -17.14
CA VAL A 166 -12.44 -16.51 -16.75
C VAL A 166 -12.59 -17.60 -15.68
N PRO A 167 -12.05 -18.81 -15.89
CA PRO A 167 -12.04 -19.86 -14.88
C PRO A 167 -11.38 -19.40 -13.58
N SER A 168 -11.84 -19.88 -12.43
CA SER A 168 -11.37 -19.38 -11.12
C SER A 168 -9.87 -19.58 -10.90
N GLU A 169 -9.27 -20.59 -11.53
CA GLU A 169 -7.83 -20.87 -11.54
C GLU A 169 -6.99 -19.80 -12.26
N ASP A 170 -7.59 -19.05 -13.18
CA ASP A 170 -6.93 -18.02 -14.00
C ASP A 170 -7.27 -16.60 -13.51
N GLN A 171 -8.03 -16.47 -12.41
CA GLN A 171 -8.40 -15.18 -11.83
C GLN A 171 -7.30 -14.67 -10.90
N ILE A 172 -6.59 -13.63 -11.33
CA ILE A 172 -5.46 -13.08 -10.59
C ILE A 172 -5.85 -11.75 -9.94
N VAL A 173 -5.81 -11.73 -8.61
CA VAL A 173 -5.86 -10.50 -7.80
C VAL A 173 -4.44 -10.17 -7.36
N ALA A 174 -3.97 -8.99 -7.71
CA ALA A 174 -2.62 -8.51 -7.44
C ALA A 174 -2.64 -7.24 -6.59
N PHE A 175 -1.51 -6.96 -5.95
CA PHE A 175 -1.33 -5.75 -5.17
C PHE A 175 0.14 -5.32 -5.19
N ILE A 176 0.38 -4.04 -4.94
CA ILE A 176 1.72 -3.47 -4.81
C ILE A 176 2.29 -3.89 -3.45
N ALA A 177 3.23 -4.84 -3.46
CA ALA A 177 3.80 -5.39 -2.24
C ALA A 177 4.83 -4.43 -1.63
N PRO A 178 4.78 -4.19 -0.31
CA PRO A 178 5.73 -3.32 0.36
C PRO A 178 7.15 -3.91 0.48
N SER A 179 7.22 -5.24 0.52
CA SER A 179 8.43 -6.01 0.75
C SER A 179 9.23 -6.26 -0.52
N THR A 180 10.55 -6.25 -0.39
CA THR A 180 11.48 -6.77 -1.41
C THR A 180 11.87 -8.23 -1.14
N ALA A 181 11.33 -8.88 -0.10
CA ALA A 181 11.71 -10.23 0.26
C ALA A 181 11.09 -11.25 -0.71
N PRO A 182 11.87 -12.17 -1.30
CA PRO A 182 11.38 -13.10 -2.32
C PRO A 182 10.39 -14.14 -1.76
N ALA A 183 10.38 -14.35 -0.44
CA ALA A 183 9.56 -15.35 0.24
C ALA A 183 8.49 -14.75 1.17
N SER A 184 8.33 -13.42 1.20
CA SER A 184 7.31 -12.76 2.02
C SER A 184 6.83 -11.47 1.35
N PRO A 185 5.54 -11.33 1.07
CA PRO A 185 4.99 -10.09 0.51
C PRO A 185 4.99 -8.93 1.51
N LEU A 186 5.10 -9.21 2.81
CA LEU A 186 5.14 -8.21 3.88
C LEU A 186 6.56 -7.98 4.38
N ALA A 187 6.90 -6.71 4.60
CA ALA A 187 8.16 -6.32 5.22
C ALA A 187 8.13 -6.79 6.69
N THR A 188 9.12 -7.57 7.11
CA THR A 188 9.30 -7.91 8.51
C THR A 188 9.69 -6.64 9.29
N PRO A 189 9.10 -6.38 10.48
CA PRO A 189 9.44 -5.22 11.30
C PRO A 189 10.92 -5.18 11.72
#